data_AF-A0A7C1ZGX9-F1
#
_entry.id   AF-A0A7C1ZGX9-F1
#
_cell.length_a   1.000
_cell.length_b   1.000
_cell.length_c   1.000
_cell.angle_alpha   90.00
_cell.angle_beta   90.00
_cell.angle_gamma   90.00
#
_symmetry.space_group_name_H-M   'P 1'
#
loop_
_entity.id
_entity.type
_entity.pdbx_description
1 polymer ?
#
loop_
_entity_poly.entity_id
_entity_poly.type
_entity_poly.pdbx_seq_one_letter_code
_entity_poly.pdbx_strand_id
1 'polypeptide(L)'
;MTILNIHIKEDEKIKFQELVDIKKLKSMSEVIRRLVSEKIKIEEVSQESKKDIEVPIPDYIPKNKYIGFVKGAIVAVGDTVSDVAQVAVEKFPNGPLVIKFNGP
;
A
#
# COMPACT_ATOMS: atom_id res chain seq x y z
N MET A 1 0.39 28.04 15.01
CA MET A 1 1.50 28.05 14.02
C MET A 1 2.59 27.15 14.58
N THR A 2 2.87 26.03 13.92
CA THR A 2 3.91 25.10 14.37
C THR A 2 5.18 25.37 13.58
N ILE A 3 6.31 25.58 14.25
CA ILE A 3 7.60 25.84 13.62
C ILE A 3 8.40 24.53 13.68
N LEU A 4 8.86 24.06 12.52
CA LEU A 4 9.73 22.90 12.39
C LEU A 4 11.09 23.37 11.87
N ASN A 5 12.12 23.22 12.70
CA ASN A 5 13.49 23.49 12.30
C ASN A 5 14.11 22.20 11.77
N ILE A 6 14.61 22.25 10.53
CA ILE A 6 15.17 21.10 9.83
C ILE A 6 16.60 21.44 9.45
N HIS A 7 17.55 20.58 9.81
CA HIS A 7 18.90 20.66 9.29
C HIS A 7 18.98 19.89 7.97
N ILE A 8 19.48 20.53 6.92
CA ILE A 8 19.56 19.98 5.57
C ILE A 8 20.99 20.16 5.10
N LYS A 9 21.55 19.15 4.41
CA LYS A 9 22.89 19.25 3.86
C LYS A 9 22.94 20.23 2.70
N GLU A 10 24.13 20.74 2.38
CA GLU A 10 24.30 21.78 1.37
C GLU A 10 23.94 21.29 -0.04
N ASP A 11 24.23 20.03 -0.36
CA ASP A 11 23.86 19.39 -1.63
C ASP A 11 22.34 19.20 -1.77
N GLU A 12 21.67 18.83 -0.69
CA GLU A 12 20.21 18.70 -0.65
C GLU A 12 19.53 20.07 -0.77
N LYS A 13 20.08 21.10 -0.13
CA LYS A 13 19.59 22.48 -0.23
C LYS A 13 19.60 23.00 -1.67
N ILE A 14 20.65 22.71 -2.44
CA ILE A 14 20.73 23.06 -3.86
C ILE A 14 19.60 22.38 -4.64
N LYS A 15 19.40 21.08 -4.45
CA LYS A 15 18.30 20.33 -5.10
C LYS A 15 16.93 20.90 -4.75
N PHE A 16 16.71 21.31 -3.51
CA PHE A 16 15.44 21.94 -3.11
C PHE A 16 15.26 23.31 -3.78
N GLN A 17 16.32 24.09 -3.92
CA GLN A 17 16.26 25.39 -4.61
C GLN A 17 15.92 25.21 -6.09
N GLU A 18 16.57 24.26 -6.77
CA GLU A 18 16.24 23.92 -8.16
C GLU A 18 14.77 23.50 -8.31
N LEU A 19 14.23 22.73 -7.35
CA LEU A 19 12.82 22.36 -7.34
C LEU A 19 11.87 23.55 -7.14
N VAL A 20 12.27 24.56 -6.37
CA VAL A 20 11.51 25.82 -6.25
C VAL A 20 11.41 26.50 -7.62
N ASP A 21 12.54 26.60 -8.32
CA ASP A 21 12.64 27.33 -9.58
C ASP A 21 11.89 26.60 -10.71
N ILE A 22 12.08 25.28 -10.82
CA ILE A 22 11.41 24.44 -11.83
C ILE A 22 9.89 24.46 -11.64
N LYS A 23 9.42 24.29 -10.40
CA LYS A 23 7.98 24.24 -10.10
C LYS A 23 7.35 25.62 -9.91
N LYS A 24 8.12 26.71 -10.06
CA LYS A 24 7.69 28.11 -9.84
C LYS A 24 6.98 28.30 -8.50
N LEU A 25 7.52 27.70 -7.45
CA LEU A 25 6.93 27.74 -6.11
C LEU A 25 7.39 28.98 -5.36
N LYS A 26 6.58 29.46 -4.40
CA LYS A 26 6.87 30.73 -3.72
C LYS A 26 8.05 30.64 -2.75
N SER A 27 8.35 29.45 -2.21
CA SER A 27 9.41 29.25 -1.24
C SER A 27 9.78 27.78 -1.06
N MET A 28 10.99 27.55 -0.54
CA MET A 28 11.45 26.22 -0.12
C MET A 28 10.52 25.58 0.93
N SER A 29 9.96 26.38 1.85
CA SER A 29 8.97 25.90 2.82
C SER A 29 7.68 25.40 2.16
N GLU A 30 7.29 25.95 1.02
CA GLU A 30 6.15 25.45 0.26
C GLU A 30 6.47 24.12 -0.45
N VAL A 31 7.69 23.96 -0.98
CA VAL A 31 8.18 22.69 -1.53
C VAL A 31 8.14 21.59 -0.47
N ILE A 32 8.74 21.84 0.69
CA ILE A 32 8.81 20.86 1.78
C ILE A 32 7.40 20.47 2.24
N ARG A 33 6.50 21.45 2.42
CA ARG A 33 5.11 21.16 2.80
C ARG A 33 4.40 20.27 1.78
N ARG A 34 4.53 20.55 0.48
CA ARG A 34 3.91 19.71 -0.57
C ARG A 34 4.48 18.29 -0.57
N LEU A 35 5.81 18.15 -0.49
CA LEU A 35 6.46 16.85 -0.44
C LEU A 35 6.04 16.04 0.78
N VAL A 36 5.96 16.69 1.95
CA VAL A 36 5.48 16.04 3.19
C VAL A 36 4.02 15.64 3.05
N SER A 37 3.14 16.50 2.54
CA SER A 37 1.73 16.16 2.32
C SER A 37 1.54 15.05 1.28
N GLU A 38 2.31 15.05 0.20
CA GLU A 38 2.29 13.98 -0.81
C GLU A 38 2.75 12.66 -0.21
N LYS A 39 3.86 12.67 0.55
CA LYS A 39 4.37 11.47 1.22
C LYS A 39 3.37 10.93 2.24
N ILE A 40 2.76 11.81 3.05
CA ILE A 40 1.70 11.43 4.01
C ILE A 40 0.55 10.79 3.26
N LYS A 41 0.04 11.39 2.17
CA LYS A 41 -1.05 10.79 1.38
C LYS A 41 -0.68 9.42 0.81
N ILE A 42 0.54 9.25 0.32
CA ILE A 42 1.02 7.96 -0.20
C ILE A 42 1.11 6.92 0.92
N GLU A 43 1.58 7.32 2.10
CA GLU A 43 1.64 6.45 3.28
C GLU A 43 0.24 6.15 3.82
N GLU A 44 -0.67 7.11 3.83
CA GLU A 44 -2.09 6.94 4.18
C GLU A 44 -2.77 5.97 3.22
N VAL A 45 -2.59 6.13 1.90
CA VAL A 45 -3.14 5.19 0.90
C VAL A 45 -2.48 3.82 1.01
N SER A 46 -1.18 3.75 1.28
CA SER A 46 -0.47 2.49 1.52
C SER A 46 -0.90 1.82 2.82
N GLN A 47 -1.28 2.61 3.83
CA GLN A 47 -1.85 2.13 5.07
C GLN A 47 -3.32 1.80 4.94
N GLU A 48 -4.12 2.48 4.11
CA GLU A 48 -5.49 2.09 3.77
C GLU A 48 -5.54 0.80 2.96
N SER A 49 -4.53 0.56 2.10
CA SER A 49 -4.39 -0.72 1.42
C SER A 49 -3.77 -1.82 2.30
N LYS A 50 -3.19 -1.47 3.46
CA LYS A 50 -2.76 -2.43 4.51
C LYS A 50 -3.76 -2.59 5.65
N LYS A 51 -4.61 -1.60 5.91
CA LYS A 51 -5.78 -1.66 6.79
C LYS A 51 -6.75 -2.57 6.10
N ASP A 52 -6.65 -3.84 6.45
CA ASP A 52 -7.83 -4.65 6.65
C ASP A 52 -8.82 -4.53 5.49
N ILE A 53 -8.42 -5.05 4.32
CA ILE A 53 -9.39 -5.86 3.61
C ILE A 53 -9.60 -7.10 4.49
N GLU A 54 -10.29 -6.93 5.62
CA GLU A 54 -11.16 -7.92 6.19
C GLU A 54 -12.18 -8.24 5.10
N VAL A 55 -11.75 -8.95 4.04
CA VAL A 55 -12.69 -9.68 3.20
C VAL A 55 -13.27 -10.70 4.17
N PRO A 56 -14.54 -10.54 4.59
CA PRO A 56 -15.16 -11.52 5.45
C PRO A 56 -15.20 -12.83 4.65
N ILE A 57 -14.78 -13.91 5.29
CA ILE A 57 -14.92 -15.24 4.71
C ILE A 57 -16.41 -15.57 4.77
N PRO A 58 -17.09 -15.81 3.64
CA PRO A 58 -18.51 -16.15 3.66
C PRO A 58 -18.75 -17.49 4.37
N ASP A 59 -19.88 -17.62 5.05
CA ASP A 59 -20.23 -18.79 5.87
C ASP A 59 -20.35 -20.10 5.07
N TYR A 60 -20.52 -20.02 3.74
CA TYR A 60 -20.55 -21.21 2.88
C TYR A 60 -19.18 -21.86 2.68
N ILE A 61 -18.08 -21.18 3.06
CA ILE A 61 -16.74 -21.74 2.92
C ILE A 61 -16.45 -22.72 4.05
N PRO A 62 -16.00 -23.96 3.74
CA PRO A 62 -15.67 -24.94 4.77
C PRO A 62 -14.61 -24.43 5.74
N LYS A 63 -14.76 -24.78 7.02
CA LYS A 63 -13.73 -24.55 8.05
C LYS A 63 -12.48 -25.37 7.75
N ASN A 64 -11.35 -24.92 8.31
CA ASN A 64 -10.01 -25.48 8.13
C ASN A 64 -9.50 -25.49 6.68
N LYS A 65 -9.93 -24.52 5.86
CA LYS A 65 -9.46 -24.35 4.48
C LYS A 65 -8.69 -23.04 4.30
N TYR A 66 -7.78 -23.03 3.35
CA TYR A 66 -7.13 -21.83 2.85
C TYR A 66 -7.95 -21.23 1.72
N ILE A 67 -8.01 -19.90 1.68
CA ILE A 67 -8.81 -19.13 0.72
C ILE A 67 -7.90 -18.10 0.07
N GLY A 68 -7.87 -18.11 -1.27
CA GLY A 68 -7.14 -17.14 -2.07
C GLY A 68 -8.05 -16.00 -2.48
N PHE A 69 -7.62 -14.77 -2.23
CA PHE A 69 -8.27 -13.54 -2.66
C PHE A 69 -7.41 -12.82 -3.70
N VAL A 70 -8.02 -12.42 -4.80
CA VAL A 70 -7.41 -11.50 -5.78
C VAL A 70 -8.33 -10.31 -5.93
N LYS A 71 -7.81 -9.10 -5.67
CA LYS A 71 -8.59 -7.84 -5.68
C LYS A 71 -9.89 -7.93 -4.85
N GLY A 72 -9.86 -8.66 -3.72
CA GLY A 72 -11.01 -8.82 -2.83
C GLY A 72 -12.02 -9.92 -3.22
N ALA A 73 -11.85 -10.60 -4.36
CA ALA A 73 -12.69 -11.72 -4.77
C ALA A 73 -12.05 -13.07 -4.41
N ILE A 74 -12.86 -14.05 -3.98
CA ILE A 74 -12.40 -15.41 -3.69
C ILE A 74 -12.15 -16.14 -5.02
N VAL A 75 -10.91 -16.58 -5.25
CA VAL A 75 -10.50 -17.23 -6.50
C VAL A 75 -10.21 -18.72 -6.37
N ALA A 76 -9.90 -19.17 -5.15
CA ALA A 76 -9.56 -20.55 -4.84
C ALA A 76 -9.81 -20.87 -3.36
N VAL A 77 -10.19 -22.12 -3.09
CA VAL A 77 -10.30 -22.70 -1.74
C VAL A 77 -9.57 -24.04 -1.77
N GLY A 78 -8.68 -24.30 -0.81
CA GLY A 78 -7.84 -25.49 -0.79
C GLY A 78 -7.42 -25.91 0.61
N ASP A 79 -6.80 -27.09 0.70
CA ASP A 79 -6.28 -27.66 1.95
C ASP A 79 -4.92 -27.10 2.33
N THR A 80 -4.16 -26.60 1.36
CA THR A 80 -2.85 -25.99 1.59
C THR A 80 -2.73 -24.63 0.93
N VAL A 81 -1.78 -23.82 1.43
CA VAL A 81 -1.39 -22.55 0.82
C VAL A 81 -0.92 -22.74 -0.63
N SER A 82 -0.17 -23.82 -0.89
CA SER A 82 0.38 -24.12 -2.21
C SER A 82 -0.71 -24.34 -3.26
N ASP A 83 -1.75 -25.12 -2.92
CA ASP A 83 -2.85 -25.41 -3.84
C ASP A 83 -3.59 -24.13 -4.24
N VAL A 84 -3.87 -23.29 -3.24
CA VAL A 84 -4.54 -22.00 -3.43
C VAL A 84 -3.69 -21.04 -4.27
N ALA A 85 -2.38 -21.00 -4.01
CA ALA A 85 -1.45 -20.15 -4.75
C ALA A 85 -1.34 -20.59 -6.21
N GLN A 86 -1.26 -21.89 -6.49
CA GLN A 86 -1.17 -22.41 -7.85
C GLN A 86 -2.41 -22.01 -8.67
N VAL A 87 -3.61 -22.26 -8.14
CA VAL A 87 -4.87 -21.90 -8.82
C VAL A 87 -4.99 -20.39 -9.01
N ALA A 88 -4.52 -19.59 -8.05
CA ALA A 88 -4.54 -18.14 -8.16
C ALA A 88 -3.58 -17.61 -9.23
N VAL A 89 -2.36 -18.15 -9.34
CA VAL A 89 -1.37 -17.74 -10.36
C VAL A 89 -1.80 -18.17 -11.76
N GLU A 90 -2.38 -19.37 -11.91
CA GLU A 90 -2.91 -19.84 -13.20
C GLU A 90 -4.03 -18.93 -13.73
N LYS A 91 -4.92 -18.46 -12.84
CA LYS A 91 -6.05 -17.59 -13.23
C LYS A 91 -5.68 -16.11 -13.28
N PHE A 92 -4.75 -15.66 -12.43
CA PHE A 92 -4.38 -14.26 -12.24
C PHE A 92 -2.86 -14.10 -12.07
N PRO A 93 -2.07 -14.26 -13.16
CA PRO A 93 -0.61 -14.28 -13.09
C PRO A 93 0.04 -13.01 -12.53
N ASN A 94 -0.64 -11.86 -12.66
CA ASN A 94 -0.16 -10.56 -12.17
C ASN A 94 -1.09 -9.95 -11.09
N GLY A 95 -1.98 -10.75 -10.50
CA GLY A 95 -2.93 -10.28 -9.49
C GLY A 95 -2.29 -10.20 -8.10
N PRO A 96 -2.58 -9.16 -7.29
CA PRO A 96 -2.19 -9.18 -5.88
C PRO A 96 -2.97 -10.29 -5.17
N LEU A 97 -2.25 -11.34 -4.76
CA LEU A 97 -2.81 -12.52 -4.08
C LEU A 97 -2.70 -12.36 -2.56
N VAL A 98 -3.83 -12.52 -1.87
CA VAL A 98 -3.91 -12.57 -0.41
C VAL A 98 -4.50 -13.92 -0.02
N ILE A 99 -3.81 -14.69 0.83
CA ILE A 99 -4.29 -15.99 1.31
C ILE A 99 -4.71 -15.87 2.77
N LYS A 100 -5.92 -16.34 3.11
CA LYS A 100 -6.41 -16.41 4.49
C LYS A 100 -6.76 -17.84 4.87
N PHE A 101 -6.61 -18.18 6.13
CA PHE A 101 -7.03 -19.46 6.69
C PHE A 101 -8.37 -19.31 7.42
N ASN A 102 -9.34 -20.14 7.05
CA ASN A 102 -10.65 -20.20 7.70
C ASN A 102 -10.59 -21.14 8.90
N GLY A 103 -10.00 -20.69 10.01
CA GLY A 103 -9.87 -21.47 11.24
C GLY A 103 -11.20 -21.68 12.00
N PRO A 104 -11.20 -22.55 13.02
CA PRO A 104 -12.39 -22.84 13.82
C PRO A 104 -12.93 -21.64 14.59
#